data_AF-A0A9X1T2K2-F1
#
_entry.id   AF-A0A9X1T2K2-F1
#
_cell.length_a   1.000
_cell.length_b   1.000
_cell.length_c   1.000
_cell.angle_alpha   90.00
_cell.angle_beta   90.00
_cell.angle_gamma   90.00
#
_symmetry.space_group_name_H-M   'P 1'
#
loop_
_entity.id
_entity.type
_entity.pdbx_description
1 polymer ?
#
loop_
_entity_poly.entity_id
_entity_poly.type
_entity_poly.pdbx_seq_one_letter_code
_entity_poly.pdbx_strand_id
1 'polypeptide(L)' 'MAAKRYELSDGQWAKIASLLPGKIGDPGRTGSDNRLF' A
#
# COMPACT_ATOMS: atom_id res chain seq x y z
N MET A 1 -16.45 7.38 3.14
CA MET A 1 -16.44 7.93 1.76
C MET A 1 -16.01 6.82 0.83
N ALA A 2 -16.64 6.67 -0.34
CA ALA A 2 -16.20 5.70 -1.33
C ALA A 2 -14.90 6.19 -2.00
N ALA A 3 -13.95 5.29 -2.23
CA ALA A 3 -12.73 5.59 -2.98
C ALA A 3 -13.10 6.05 -4.41
N LYS A 4 -12.37 7.03 -4.93
CA LYS A 4 -12.59 7.49 -6.32
C LYS A 4 -12.18 6.41 -7.30
N ARG A 5 -12.61 6.52 -8.56
CA ARG A 5 -12.33 5.54 -9.63
C ARG A 5 -10.84 5.24 -9.83
N TYR A 6 -9.95 6.17 -9.46
CA TYR A 6 -8.50 6.05 -9.58
C TYR A 6 -7.79 5.75 -8.25
N GLU A 7 -8.52 5.65 -7.16
CA GLU A 7 -7.99 5.30 -5.83
C GLU A 7 -8.28 3.83 -5.54
N LEU A 8 -7.41 3.20 -4.75
CA LEU A 8 -7.69 1.86 -4.22
C LEU A 8 -8.54 1.98 -2.95
N SER A 9 -9.59 1.18 -2.87
CA SER A 9 -10.27 0.95 -1.58
C SER A 9 -9.35 0.19 -0.62
N ASP A 10 -9.63 0.28 0.68
CA ASP A 10 -8.87 -0.44 1.70
C ASP A 10 -8.82 -1.96 1.45
N GLY A 11 -9.93 -2.54 0.99
CA GLY A 11 -10.01 -3.96 0.65
C GLY A 11 -9.19 -4.35 -0.59
N GLN A 12 -9.07 -3.45 -1.58
CA GLN A 12 -8.19 -3.68 -2.73
C GLN A 12 -6.72 -3.52 -2.34
N TRP A 13 -6.40 -2.51 -1.52
CA TRP A 13 -5.06 -2.29 -0.99
C TRP A 13 -4.56 -3.51 -0.21
N ALA A 14 -5.36 -4.05 0.70
CA ALA A 14 -4.98 -5.21 1.53
C ALA A 14 -4.58 -6.44 0.71
N LYS A 15 -5.11 -6.61 -0.51
CA LYS A 15 -4.77 -7.73 -1.39
C LYS A 15 -3.41 -7.57 -2.06
N ILE A 16 -2.97 -6.34 -2.34
CA ILE A 16 -1.74 -6.07 -3.07
C ILE A 16 -0.59 -5.63 -2.17
N ALA A 17 -0.87 -5.15 -0.95
CA ALA A 17 0.13 -4.55 -0.06
C ALA A 17 1.32 -5.48 0.24
N SER A 18 1.09 -6.79 0.37
CA SER A 18 2.15 -7.78 0.62
C SER A 18 3.04 -8.05 -0.60
N LEU A 19 2.58 -7.71 -1.80
CA LEU A 19 3.31 -7.90 -3.05
C LEU A 19 4.23 -6.71 -3.36
N LEU A 20 3.99 -5.57 -2.72
CA LEU A 20 4.80 -4.38 -2.92
C LEU A 20 6.13 -4.48 -2.15
N PRO A 21 7.20 -3.91 -2.70
CA PRO A 21 8.48 -3.78 -2.00
C PRO A 21 8.38 -2.78 -0.84
N GLY A 22 9.30 -2.91 0.11
CA GLY A 22 9.38 -2.04 1.29
C GLY A 22 8.48 -2.50 2.43
N LYS A 23 7.94 -3.72 2.41
CA LYS A 23 7.22 -4.30 3.56
C LYS A 23 8.18 -4.71 4.67
N ILE A 24 7.63 -5.01 5.85
CA ILE A 24 8.43 -5.47 6.99
C ILE A 24 9.27 -6.69 6.60
N GLY A 25 10.59 -6.59 6.79
CA GLY A 25 11.55 -7.64 6.45
C GLY A 25 12.24 -7.46 5.10
N ASP A 26 11.78 -6.53 4.25
CA ASP A 26 12.52 -6.18 3.04
C ASP A 26 13.78 -5.37 3.42
N PRO A 27 14.94 -5.62 2.76
CA PRO A 27 16.14 -4.84 2.99
C PRO A 27 15.96 -3.39 2.49
N GLY A 28 16.36 -2.42 3.31
CA GLY A 28 16.28 -0.99 2.99
C GLY A 28 15.32 -0.21 3.88
N ARG A 29 15.06 1.05 3.53
CA ARG A 29 14.17 1.93 4.31
C ARG A 29 12.71 1.71 3.89
N THR A 30 11.89 1.22 4.82
CA THR A 30 10.43 1.15 4.65
C THR A 30 9.81 2.53 4.83
N GLY A 31 8.94 2.93 3.90
CA GLY A 31 8.06 4.08 4.09
C GLY A 31 7.00 3.77 5.14
N SER A 32 6.67 4.73 6.00
CA SER A 32 5.67 4.54 7.06
C SER A 32 4.25 4.32 6.52
N ASP A 33 3.94 4.89 5.35
CA ASP A 33 2.73 4.58 4.59
C ASP A 33 2.96 4.76 3.09
N ASN A 34 2.91 3.65 2.34
CA ASN A 34 3.07 3.65 0.88
C ASN A 34 1.89 4.29 0.14
N ARG A 35 0.79 4.62 0.83
CA ARG A 35 -0.38 5.30 0.24
C ARG A 35 -0.24 6.82 0.16
N LEU A 36 0.81 7.39 0.74
CA LEU A 36 1.07 8.83 0.78
C LEU A 36 1.96 9.33 -0.36
N PHE A 37 2.40 8.45 -1.25
CA PHE A 37 3.13 8.74 -2.49
C PHE A 37 2.20 8.58 -3.69
#